data_AF-A0A1G8KHU8-F1
#
_entry.id   AF-A0A1G8KHU8-F1
#
_cell.length_a   1.000
_cell.length_b   1.000
_cell.length_c   1.000
_cell.angle_alpha   90.00
_cell.angle_beta   90.00
_cell.angle_gamma   90.00
#
_symmetry.space_group_name_H-M   'P 1'
#
loop_
_entity.id
_entity.type
_entity.pdbx_description
1 polymer ?
#
loop_
_entity_poly.entity_id
_entity_poly.type
_entity_poly.pdbx_seq_one_letter_code
_entity_poly.pdbx_strand_id
1 'polypeptide(L)'
;MIEAGNFAPHAAIMAGGMVPPLGIALATTLFKKKFTKEERETGVSSYFLGAFFITEGAIPFAAADPGRVIPASIAGSATAGAFAMWFGNGLPAPHGGVFVIPAIQGGSPWLYVLALLIGMVVTALILGIIKNR
;
A
#
# COMPACT_ATOMS: atom_id res chain seq x y z
N MET A 1 -3.01 -1.51 -23.63
CA MET A 1 -3.69 -0.49 -22.79
C MET A 1 -2.82 0.74 -22.58
N ILE A 2 -1.61 0.61 -22.06
CA ILE A 2 -0.69 1.74 -21.86
C ILE A 2 -0.26 2.37 -23.19
N GLU A 3 0.02 1.55 -24.21
CA GLU A 3 0.31 2.01 -25.58
C GLU A 3 -0.86 2.78 -26.24
N ALA A 4 -2.09 2.56 -25.75
CA ALA A 4 -3.28 3.28 -26.20
C ALA A 4 -3.50 4.59 -25.41
N GLY A 5 -2.52 5.05 -24.63
CA GLY A 5 -2.59 6.26 -23.81
C GLY A 5 -3.35 6.11 -22.48
N ASN A 6 -3.75 4.89 -22.10
CA ASN A 6 -4.42 4.65 -20.82
C ASN A 6 -3.41 4.36 -19.70
N PHE A 7 -3.13 5.36 -18.88
CA PHE A 7 -2.20 5.30 -17.76
C PHE A 7 -2.84 4.90 -16.42
N ALA A 8 -4.16 4.67 -16.37
CA ALA A 8 -4.85 4.30 -15.13
C ALA A 8 -4.35 2.97 -14.53
N PRO A 9 -4.04 1.91 -15.32
CA PRO A 9 -3.47 0.68 -14.77
C PRO A 9 -2.11 0.88 -14.08
N HIS A 10 -1.27 1.78 -14.58
CA HIS A 10 0.00 2.12 -13.93
C HIS A 10 -0.22 2.82 -12.59
N ALA A 11 -1.14 3.80 -12.53
CA ALA A 11 -1.50 4.42 -11.25
C ALA A 11 -2.04 3.37 -10.26
N ALA A 12 -2.83 2.40 -10.73
CA ALA A 12 -3.35 1.34 -9.89
C ALA A 12 -2.26 0.41 -9.34
N ILE A 13 -1.33 -0.04 -10.19
CA ILE A 13 -0.18 -0.87 -9.79
C ILE A 13 0.71 -0.11 -8.81
N MET A 14 0.97 1.16 -9.10
CA MET A 14 1.76 2.03 -8.25
C MET A 14 1.13 2.19 -6.87
N ALA A 15 -0.17 2.50 -6.80
CA ALA A 15 -0.87 2.62 -5.54
C ALA A 15 -0.89 1.28 -4.79
N GLY A 16 -1.21 0.20 -5.51
CA GLY A 16 -1.28 -1.15 -4.99
C GLY A 16 0.05 -1.67 -4.44
N GLY A 17 1.19 -1.33 -5.04
CA GLY A 17 2.51 -1.78 -4.57
C GLY A 17 3.03 -1.03 -3.34
N MET A 18 2.63 0.23 -3.13
CA MET A 18 3.00 0.97 -1.91
C MET A 18 2.22 0.47 -0.68
N VAL A 19 0.99 -0.01 -0.88
CA VAL A 19 0.06 -0.31 0.22
C VAL A 19 0.48 -1.44 1.17
N PRO A 20 1.05 -2.59 0.73
CA PRO A 20 1.38 -3.68 1.65
C PRO A 20 2.33 -3.24 2.78
N PRO A 21 3.54 -2.70 2.51
CA PRO A 21 4.44 -2.24 3.57
C PRO A 21 3.85 -1.08 4.38
N LEU A 22 3.17 -0.11 3.75
CA LEU A 22 2.54 1.02 4.46
C LEU A 22 1.41 0.57 5.40
N GLY A 23 0.56 -0.34 4.93
CA GLY A 23 -0.57 -0.88 5.68
C GLY A 23 -0.13 -1.76 6.84
N ILE A 24 0.93 -2.55 6.66
CA ILE A 24 1.54 -3.33 7.74
C ILE A 24 2.18 -2.40 8.77
N ALA A 25 2.93 -1.38 8.33
CA ALA A 25 3.50 -0.36 9.21
C ALA A 25 2.41 0.31 10.06
N LEU A 26 1.28 0.67 9.44
CA LEU A 26 0.13 1.20 10.15
C LEU A 26 -0.49 0.20 11.12
N ALA A 27 -0.62 -1.07 10.73
CA ALA A 27 -1.14 -2.12 11.60
C ALA A 27 -0.28 -2.27 12.87
N THR A 28 1.05 -2.29 12.73
CA THR A 28 1.98 -2.39 13.87
C THR A 28 1.89 -1.18 14.80
N THR A 29 1.59 0.01 14.25
CA THR A 29 1.43 1.26 15.00
C THR A 29 0.11 1.28 15.78
N LEU A 30 -1.01 0.96 15.11
CA LEU A 30 -2.36 1.03 15.71
C LEU A 30 -2.64 -0.14 16.65
N PHE A 31 -2.25 -1.35 16.26
CA PHE A 31 -2.54 -2.59 16.99
C PHE A 31 -1.32 -3.12 17.73
N LYS A 32 -0.47 -2.23 18.28
CA LYS A 32 0.81 -2.53 18.94
C LYS A 32 0.83 -3.72 19.91
N LYS A 33 -0.29 -4.06 20.55
CA LYS A 33 -0.41 -5.18 21.49
C LYS A 33 -0.47 -6.56 20.82
N LYS A 34 -0.70 -6.61 19.50
CA LYS A 34 -0.81 -7.81 18.65
C LYS A 34 0.48 -8.11 17.87
N PHE A 35 1.51 -7.28 18.02
CA PHE A 35 2.78 -7.41 17.32
C PHE A 35 3.93 -7.54 18.32
N THR A 36 4.95 -8.31 17.95
CA THR A 36 6.17 -8.44 18.75
C THR A 36 6.95 -7.12 18.80
N LYS A 37 8.00 -7.04 19.63
CA LYS A 37 8.87 -5.86 19.64
C LYS A 37 9.58 -5.69 18.29
N GLU A 38 10.12 -6.78 17.75
CA GLU A 38 10.83 -6.82 16.47
C GLU A 38 9.91 -6.47 15.28
N GLU A 39 8.66 -6.95 15.29
CA GLU A 39 7.67 -6.59 14.27
C GLU A 39 7.34 -5.09 14.30
N ARG A 40 7.31 -4.47 15.49
CA ARG A 40 7.07 -3.02 15.61
C ARG A 40 8.26 -2.20 15.14
N GLU A 41 9.48 -2.65 15.43
CA GLU A 41 10.71 -1.99 14.95
C GLU A 41 10.82 -2.09 13.42
N THR A 42 10.55 -3.28 12.86
CA THR A 42 10.45 -3.50 11.40
C THR A 42 9.27 -2.74 10.78
N GLY A 43 8.19 -2.53 11.53
CA GLY A 43 7.05 -1.73 11.09
C GLY A 43 7.43 -0.27 10.83
N VAL A 44 8.32 0.31 11.64
CA VAL A 44 8.79 1.69 11.45
C VAL A 44 9.57 1.85 10.14
N SER A 45 10.48 0.92 9.83
CA SER A 45 11.23 0.95 8.56
C SER A 45 10.31 0.72 7.35
N SER A 46 9.25 -0.08 7.52
CA SER A 46 8.27 -0.37 6.46
C SER A 46 7.49 0.85 5.98
N TYR A 47 7.33 1.90 6.80
CA TYR A 47 6.78 3.17 6.31
C TYR A 47 7.62 3.78 5.20
N PHE A 48 8.94 3.85 5.40
CA PHE A 48 9.86 4.42 4.43
C PHE A 48 9.94 3.54 3.18
N LEU A 49 10.11 2.24 3.36
CA LEU A 49 10.17 1.30 2.25
C LEU A 49 8.91 1.40 1.37
N GLY A 50 7.72 1.37 1.98
CA GLY A 50 6.46 1.51 1.26
C GLY A 50 6.28 2.85 0.57
N ALA A 51 6.68 3.94 1.23
CA ALA A 51 6.64 5.29 0.64
C ALA A 51 7.53 5.38 -0.61
N PHE A 52 8.62 4.61 -0.70
CA PHE A 52 9.50 4.58 -1.86
C PHE A 52 9.20 3.46 -2.86
N PHE A 53 8.04 2.80 -2.76
CA PHE A 53 7.65 1.66 -3.60
C PHE A 53 8.58 0.46 -3.45
N ILE A 54 9.15 0.27 -2.25
CA ILE A 54 9.98 -0.87 -1.88
C ILE A 54 9.09 -1.84 -1.09
N THR A 55 8.68 -2.91 -1.75
CA THR A 55 7.73 -3.90 -1.21
C THR A 55 8.33 -4.85 -0.18
N GLU A 56 9.66 -4.87 -0.07
CA GLU A 56 10.45 -5.75 0.77
C GLU A 56 10.15 -5.56 2.26
N GLY A 57 9.65 -4.38 2.66
CA GLY A 57 9.17 -4.13 4.02
C GLY A 57 8.04 -5.08 4.46
N ALA A 58 7.28 -5.65 3.51
CA ALA A 58 6.21 -6.60 3.81
C ALA A 58 6.69 -8.06 3.90
N ILE A 59 7.83 -8.41 3.29
CA ILE A 59 8.35 -9.79 3.22
C ILE A 59 8.53 -10.43 4.61
N PRO A 60 9.19 -9.80 5.60
CA PRO A 60 9.41 -10.45 6.90
C PRO A 60 8.07 -10.76 7.61
N PHE A 61 7.06 -9.90 7.46
CA PHE A 61 5.74 -10.13 8.04
C PHE A 61 4.98 -11.23 7.31
N ALA A 62 5.05 -11.26 5.97
CA ALA A 62 4.41 -12.29 5.17
C ALA A 62 5.07 -13.67 5.37
N ALA A 63 6.38 -13.71 5.62
CA ALA A 63 7.07 -14.94 5.98
C ALA A 63 6.65 -15.46 7.37
N ALA A 64 6.42 -14.55 8.33
CA ALA A 64 6.01 -14.91 9.68
C ALA A 64 4.53 -15.31 9.80
N ASP A 65 3.62 -14.62 9.10
CA ASP A 65 2.17 -14.86 9.14
C ASP A 65 1.53 -14.73 7.73
N PRO A 66 1.84 -15.64 6.80
CA PRO A 66 1.40 -15.55 5.41
C PRO A 66 -0.13 -15.56 5.28
N GLY A 67 -0.80 -16.38 6.10
CA GLY A 67 -2.25 -16.58 6.07
C GLY A 67 -3.05 -15.33 6.40
N ARG A 68 -2.47 -14.36 7.11
CA ARG A 68 -3.16 -13.10 7.45
C ARG A 68 -2.59 -11.91 6.70
N VAL A 69 -1.27 -11.85 6.54
CA VAL A 69 -0.59 -10.70 5.91
C VAL A 69 -0.88 -10.63 4.41
N ILE A 70 -0.82 -11.76 3.70
CA ILE A 70 -1.04 -11.77 2.25
C ILE A 70 -2.48 -11.38 1.90
N PRO A 71 -3.54 -11.98 2.50
CA PRO A 71 -4.91 -11.58 2.18
C PRO A 71 -5.22 -10.12 2.56
N ALA A 72 -4.72 -9.65 3.70
CA ALA A 72 -4.88 -8.25 4.10
C ALA A 72 -4.23 -7.29 3.10
N SER A 73 -3.02 -7.62 2.63
CA SER A 73 -2.29 -6.83 1.64
C SER A 73 -3.01 -6.83 0.30
N ILE A 74 -3.49 -7.98 -0.19
CA ILE A 74 -4.27 -8.08 -1.42
C ILE A 74 -5.51 -7.19 -1.35
N ALA A 75 -6.27 -7.25 -0.24
CA ALA A 75 -7.48 -6.46 -0.07
C ALA A 75 -7.21 -4.95 -0.09
N GLY A 76 -6.18 -4.49 0.63
CA GLY A 76 -5.82 -3.07 0.62
C GLY A 76 -5.25 -2.61 -0.72
N SER A 77 -4.36 -3.39 -1.34
CA SER A 77 -3.80 -3.07 -2.66
C SER A 77 -4.87 -2.99 -3.75
N ALA A 78 -5.81 -3.94 -3.76
CA ALA A 78 -6.94 -3.93 -4.66
C ALA A 78 -7.83 -2.70 -4.44
N THR A 79 -8.05 -2.33 -3.17
CA THR A 79 -8.83 -1.14 -2.81
C THR A 79 -8.16 0.14 -3.31
N ALA A 80 -6.86 0.32 -3.03
CA ALA A 80 -6.13 1.50 -3.51
C ALA A 80 -6.08 1.57 -5.03
N GLY A 81 -5.85 0.45 -5.71
CA GLY A 81 -5.88 0.38 -7.17
C GLY A 81 -7.25 0.76 -7.74
N ALA A 82 -8.34 0.23 -7.16
CA ALA A 82 -9.69 0.55 -7.58
C ALA A 82 -10.01 2.05 -7.40
N PHE A 83 -9.69 2.64 -6.25
CA PHE A 83 -9.90 4.08 -6.04
C PHE A 83 -8.99 4.94 -6.91
N ALA A 84 -7.74 4.54 -7.13
CA ALA A 84 -6.83 5.28 -8.02
C ALA A 84 -7.42 5.36 -9.45
N MET A 85 -7.95 4.25 -9.97
CA MET A 85 -8.61 4.22 -11.28
C MET A 85 -9.94 4.96 -11.28
N TRP A 86 -10.76 4.81 -10.23
CA TRP A 86 -12.06 5.48 -10.11
C TRP A 86 -11.91 7.01 -10.09
N PHE A 87 -10.90 7.52 -9.39
CA PHE A 87 -10.57 8.95 -9.39
C PHE A 87 -9.97 9.45 -10.72
N GLY A 88 -9.83 8.58 -11.73
CA GLY A 88 -9.28 8.96 -13.04
C GLY A 88 -7.78 9.24 -13.02
N ASN A 89 -7.06 8.77 -12.01
CA ASN A 89 -5.61 8.97 -11.94
C ASN A 89 -4.91 8.07 -12.95
N GLY A 90 -4.10 8.68 -13.81
CA GLY A 90 -3.14 8.01 -14.67
C GLY A 90 -1.72 8.33 -14.23
N LEU A 91 -0.80 7.39 -14.45
CA LEU A 91 0.62 7.60 -14.16
C LEU A 91 1.52 7.03 -15.27
N PRO A 92 2.44 7.81 -15.86
CA PRO A 92 3.33 7.29 -16.90
C PRO A 92 4.42 6.38 -16.33
N ALA A 93 4.85 6.61 -15.08
CA ALA A 93 5.87 5.82 -14.41
C ALA A 93 5.26 4.61 -13.69
N PRO A 94 5.79 3.39 -13.87
CA PRO A 94 5.30 2.19 -13.18
C PRO A 94 5.89 1.99 -11.76
N HIS A 95 6.88 2.80 -11.37
CA HIS A 95 7.58 2.76 -10.08
C HIS A 95 8.10 4.15 -9.68
N GLY A 96 8.40 4.36 -8.39
CA GLY A 96 9.08 5.60 -7.92
C GLY A 96 8.60 6.18 -6.58
N GLY A 97 7.75 5.46 -5.85
CA GLY A 97 7.17 5.86 -4.57
C GLY A 97 6.42 7.20 -4.57
N VAL A 98 6.65 7.98 -3.52
CA VAL A 98 6.09 9.33 -3.35
C VAL A 98 6.56 10.32 -4.42
N PHE A 99 7.69 10.07 -5.09
CA PHE A 99 8.25 11.00 -6.08
C PHE A 99 7.45 11.09 -7.38
N VAL A 100 6.59 10.10 -7.66
CA VAL A 100 5.75 10.10 -8.86
C VAL A 100 4.37 10.70 -8.63
N ILE A 101 4.01 11.05 -7.38
CA ILE A 101 2.73 11.71 -7.06
C ILE A 101 2.53 13.03 -7.83
N PRO A 102 3.55 13.90 -7.99
CA PRO A 102 3.41 15.11 -8.81
C PRO A 102 3.23 14.83 -10.31
N ALA A 103 3.54 13.61 -10.78
CA ALA A 103 3.45 13.20 -12.18
C ALA A 103 2.11 12.54 -12.53
N ILE A 104 1.13 12.56 -11.62
CA ILE A 104 -0.23 12.07 -11.87
C ILE A 104 -0.89 12.91 -12.98
N GLN A 105 -1.54 12.22 -13.92
CA GLN A 105 -2.26 12.78 -15.05
C GLN A 105 -3.75 12.48 -14.94
N GLY A 106 -4.59 13.37 -15.47
CA GLY A 106 -6.06 13.22 -15.45
C GLY A 106 -6.66 13.60 -14.09
N GLY A 107 -6.54 12.70 -13.12
CA GLY A 107 -7.04 12.91 -11.76
C GLY A 107 -6.19 13.87 -10.91
N SER A 108 -6.56 14.02 -9.63
CA SER A 108 -5.84 14.87 -8.69
C SER A 108 -4.78 14.09 -7.91
N PRO A 109 -3.55 14.62 -7.77
CA PRO A 109 -2.54 14.04 -6.87
C PRO A 109 -3.05 13.82 -5.44
N TRP A 110 -3.95 14.67 -4.95
CA TRP A 110 -4.57 14.52 -3.63
C TRP A 110 -5.52 13.33 -3.56
N LEU A 111 -6.27 13.06 -4.63
CA LEU A 111 -7.15 11.90 -4.73
C LEU A 111 -6.33 10.60 -4.84
N TYR A 112 -5.16 10.66 -5.49
CA TYR A 112 -4.23 9.54 -5.51
C TYR A 112 -3.68 9.22 -4.10
N VAL A 113 -3.27 10.25 -3.35
CA VAL A 113 -2.87 10.09 -1.94
C VAL A 113 -4.03 9.57 -1.09
N LEU A 114 -5.25 10.04 -1.33
CA LEU A 114 -6.44 9.51 -0.65
C LEU A 114 -6.66 8.01 -0.95
N ALA A 115 -6.52 7.58 -2.21
CA ALA A 115 -6.62 6.18 -2.60
C ALA A 115 -5.57 5.31 -1.89
N LEU A 116 -4.33 5.78 -1.82
CA LEU A 116 -3.24 5.15 -1.06
C LEU A 116 -3.58 5.01 0.43
N LEU A 117 -4.05 6.09 1.07
CA LEU A 117 -4.43 6.10 2.48
C LEU A 117 -5.60 5.15 2.76
N ILE A 118 -6.59 5.08 1.88
CA ILE A 118 -7.71 4.14 2.00
C ILE A 118 -7.19 2.69 1.97
N GLY A 119 -6.35 2.33 0.99
CA GLY A 119 -5.79 0.99 0.91
C GLY A 119 -4.93 0.63 2.12
N MET A 120 -4.10 1.57 2.58
CA MET A 120 -3.28 1.45 3.79
C MET A 120 -4.14 1.19 5.03
N VAL A 121 -5.23 1.94 5.22
CA VAL A 121 -6.19 1.75 6.33
C VAL A 121 -6.89 0.40 6.22
N VAL A 122 -7.31 -0.02 5.02
CA VAL A 122 -7.95 -1.32 4.80
C VAL A 122 -7.01 -2.47 5.18
N THR A 123 -5.76 -2.46 4.70
CA THR A 123 -4.76 -3.46 5.09
C THR A 123 -4.56 -3.46 6.61
N ALA A 124 -4.43 -2.28 7.22
CA ALA A 124 -4.17 -2.16 8.65
C ALA A 124 -5.32 -2.67 9.52
N LEU A 125 -6.57 -2.37 9.13
CA LEU A 125 -7.76 -2.84 9.84
C LEU A 125 -7.93 -4.34 9.68
N ILE A 126 -7.80 -4.89 8.46
CA ILE A 126 -7.94 -6.33 8.22
C ILE A 126 -6.87 -7.09 9.00
N LEU A 127 -5.60 -6.71 8.86
CA LEU A 127 -4.51 -7.37 9.56
C LEU A 127 -4.63 -7.19 11.08
N GLY A 128 -4.95 -5.99 11.53
CA GLY A 128 -5.14 -5.64 12.93
C GLY A 128 -6.30 -6.35 13.60
N ILE A 129 -7.38 -6.65 12.88
CA ILE A 129 -8.54 -7.40 13.40
C ILE A 129 -8.24 -8.90 13.43
N ILE A 130 -7.75 -9.47 12.31
CA ILE A 130 -7.59 -10.92 12.13
C ILE A 130 -6.39 -11.47 12.91
N LYS A 131 -5.31 -10.67 13.10
CA LYS A 131 -4.15 -11.11 13.87
C LYS A 131 -4.54 -11.30 15.34
N ASN A 132 -4.37 -12.52 15.84
CA ASN A 132 -4.40 -12.82 17.26
C ASN A 132 -2.96 -12.82 17.79
N ARG A 133 -2.79 -12.53 19.09
CA ARG A 133 -1.49 -12.39 19.75
C ARG A 133 -0.59 -13.59 19.54
#